data_AF-A0A023G3Z6-F1
#
_entry.id   AF-A0A023G3Z6-F1
#
_cell.length_a   1.000
_cell.length_b   1.000
_cell.length_c   1.000
_cell.angle_alpha   90.00
_cell.angle_beta   90.00
_cell.angle_gamma   90.00
#
_symmetry.space_group_name_H-M   'P 1'
#
loop_
_entity.id
_entity.type
_entity.pdbx_description
1 polymer ?
#
loop_
_entity_poly.entity_id
_entity_poly.type
_entity_poly.pdbx_seq_one_letter_code
_entity_poly.pdbx_strand_id
1 'polypeptide(L)' 'MNTMIHGKVLIFCLLGLHIFVPSATASTHCPKEPSNKDECGGKLCGVRNNCPEGCSCDSGAHWCMSYCKRT' A
#
# COMPACT_ATOMS: atom_id res chain seq x y z
N MET A 1 -20.72 6.38 -40.35
CA MET A 1 -19.42 5.68 -40.21
C MET A 1 -18.62 6.20 -38.98
N ASN A 2 -19.26 6.37 -37.80
CA ASN A 2 -18.62 7.00 -36.63
C ASN A 2 -18.44 6.05 -35.43
N THR A 3 -19.00 4.84 -35.49
CA THR A 3 -18.95 3.85 -34.40
C THR A 3 -17.61 3.09 -34.32
N MET A 4 -16.88 2.97 -35.43
CA MET A 4 -15.57 2.28 -35.46
C MET A 4 -14.45 3.08 -34.77
N ILE A 5 -14.55 4.41 -34.74
CA ILE A 5 -13.52 5.27 -34.13
C ILE A 5 -13.61 5.18 -32.60
N HIS A 6 -14.83 5.16 -32.06
CA HIS A 6 -15.08 5.01 -30.62
C HIS A 6 -14.58 3.67 -30.07
N GLY A 7 -14.79 2.57 -30.80
CA GLY A 7 -14.33 1.25 -30.36
C GLY A 7 -12.81 1.15 -30.24
N LYS A 8 -12.08 1.73 -31.21
CA LYS A 8 -10.61 1.75 -31.19
C LYS A 8 -10.06 2.57 -30.02
N VAL A 9 -10.62 3.74 -29.73
CA VAL A 9 -10.21 4.57 -28.60
C VAL A 9 -10.37 3.83 -27.27
N LEU A 10 -11.48 3.11 -27.10
CA LEU A 10 -11.76 2.35 -25.88
C LEU A 10 -10.75 1.20 -25.69
N ILE A 11 -10.37 0.52 -26.78
CA ILE A 11 -9.34 -0.52 -26.78
C ILE A 11 -7.98 0.05 -26.40
N PHE A 12 -7.57 1.19 -26.97
CA PHE A 12 -6.31 1.85 -26.61
C PHE A 12 -6.29 2.33 -25.15
N CYS A 13 -7.40 2.84 -24.62
CA CYS A 13 -7.52 3.20 -23.21
C CYS A 13 -7.39 1.98 -22.29
N LEU A 14 -8.04 0.85 -22.63
CA LEU A 14 -7.95 -0.38 -21.85
C LEU A 14 -6.53 -0.97 -21.88
N LEU A 15 -5.87 -0.98 -23.06
CA LEU A 15 -4.46 -1.38 -23.20
C LEU A 15 -3.53 -0.48 -22.38
N GLY A 16 -3.74 0.84 -22.42
CA GLY A 16 -2.99 1.79 -21.59
C GLY A 16 -3.17 1.51 -20.09
N LEU A 17 -4.39 1.18 -19.66
CA LEU A 17 -4.66 0.79 -18.27
C LEU A 17 -3.86 -0.45 -17.87
N HIS A 18 -3.82 -1.49 -18.71
CA HIS A 18 -3.05 -2.71 -18.42
C HIS A 18 -1.53 -2.52 -18.46
N ILE A 19 -1.02 -1.48 -19.13
CA ILE A 19 0.42 -1.17 -19.17
C ILE A 19 0.82 -0.31 -17.97
N PHE A 20 -0.05 0.61 -17.51
CA PHE A 20 0.23 1.50 -16.39
C PHE A 20 -0.10 0.89 -15.01
N VAL A 21 -1.12 0.04 -14.92
CA VAL A 21 -1.51 -0.61 -13.65
C VAL A 21 -0.45 -1.56 -13.06
N PRO A 22 0.35 -2.35 -13.81
CA PRO A 22 1.38 -3.19 -13.20
C PRO A 22 2.51 -2.40 -12.54
N SER A 23 2.66 -1.10 -12.84
CA SER A 23 3.60 -0.23 -12.13
C SER A 23 3.13 0.17 -10.74
N ALA A 24 1.84 -0.02 -10.42
CA ALA A 24 1.36 -0.02 -9.04
C ALA A 24 1.68 -1.38 -8.41
N THR A 25 2.97 -1.70 -8.27
CA THR A 25 3.41 -2.79 -7.40
C THR A 25 3.04 -2.41 -5.98
N ALA A 26 1.84 -2.80 -5.57
CA ALA A 26 1.46 -2.73 -4.17
C ALA A 26 2.49 -3.56 -3.39
N SER A 27 3.11 -2.94 -2.39
CA SER A 27 4.01 -3.66 -1.50
C SER A 27 3.28 -4.87 -0.94
N THR A 28 3.82 -6.07 -1.12
CA THR A 28 3.27 -7.30 -0.52
C THR A 28 3.81 -7.53 0.90
N HIS A 29 4.68 -6.63 1.38
CA HIS A 29 5.24 -6.69 2.72
C HIS A 29 4.13 -6.45 3.75
N CYS A 30 3.93 -7.42 4.64
CA CYS A 30 3.15 -7.24 5.86
C CYS A 30 4.10 -7.25 7.07
N PRO A 31 4.12 -6.18 7.89
CA PRO A 31 4.88 -6.18 9.11
C PRO A 31 4.32 -7.24 10.06
N LYS A 32 5.23 -7.96 10.71
CA LYS A 32 4.89 -8.98 11.69
C LYS A 32 4.72 -8.31 13.05
N GLU A 33 3.75 -8.78 13.83
CA GLU A 33 3.62 -8.36 15.22
C GLU A 33 4.94 -8.66 15.97
N PRO A 34 5.53 -7.67 16.65
CA PRO A 34 6.76 -7.89 17.39
C PRO A 34 6.50 -8.79 18.60
N SER A 35 7.39 -9.77 18.80
CA SER A 35 7.28 -10.74 19.90
C SER A 35 7.56 -10.13 21.28
N ASN A 36 8.26 -8.99 21.33
CA ASN A 36 8.48 -8.23 22.55
C ASN A 36 7.66 -6.94 22.52
N LYS A 37 6.83 -6.76 23.56
CA LYS A 37 6.09 -5.53 23.81
C LYS A 37 6.98 -4.54 24.55
N ASP A 38 7.91 -3.93 23.84
CA ASP A 38 8.67 -2.77 24.32
C ASP A 38 7.80 -1.50 24.26
N GLU A 39 8.28 -0.35 24.76
CA GLU A 39 7.57 0.93 24.65
C GLU A 39 7.12 1.26 23.21
N CYS A 40 7.93 0.89 22.21
CA CYS A 40 7.59 1.01 20.79
C CYS A 40 6.87 -0.22 20.22
N GLY A 41 7.11 -1.43 20.75
CA GLY A 41 6.73 -2.68 20.10
C GLY A 41 5.28 -3.09 20.40
N GLY A 42 4.51 -3.40 19.35
CA GLY A 42 3.22 -4.09 19.48
C GLY A 42 2.01 -3.16 19.62
N LYS A 43 2.22 -1.84 19.54
CA LYS A 43 1.13 -0.89 19.33
C LYS A 43 0.76 -0.82 17.86
N LEU A 44 -0.53 -0.81 17.58
CA LEU A 44 -1.05 -0.59 16.24
C LEU A 44 -0.77 0.86 15.82
N CYS A 45 -0.28 1.01 14.61
CA CYS A 45 -0.13 2.30 13.96
C CYS A 45 -0.91 2.30 12.64
N GLY A 46 -1.09 3.48 12.06
CA GLY A 46 -1.84 3.64 10.82
C GLY A 46 -1.50 4.99 10.19
N VAL A 47 -2.38 5.50 9.33
CA VAL A 47 -2.16 6.72 8.52
C VAL A 47 -1.72 7.93 9.36
N ARG A 48 -2.17 8.02 10.61
CA ARG A 48 -1.88 9.16 11.50
C ARG A 48 -0.65 8.97 12.40
N ASN A 49 0.14 7.91 12.20
CA ASN A 49 1.33 7.56 12.98
C ASN A 49 1.17 7.78 14.50
N ASN A 50 0.39 6.93 15.17
CA ASN A 50 0.13 7.03 16.60
C ASN A 50 1.26 6.43 17.47
N CYS A 51 2.47 6.36 16.94
CA CYS A 51 3.60 5.78 17.67
C CYS A 51 4.15 6.75 18.72
N PRO A 52 4.70 6.23 19.84
CA PRO A 52 5.38 7.06 20.84
C PRO A 52 6.58 7.81 20.24
N GLU A 53 7.05 8.86 20.93
CA GLU A 53 8.27 9.57 20.52
C GLU A 53 9.47 8.63 20.44
N GLY A 54 10.25 8.75 19.36
CA GLY A 54 11.40 7.86 19.09
C GLY A 54 11.02 6.51 18.47
N CYS A 55 9.75 6.30 18.11
CA CYS A 55 9.29 5.10 17.40
C CYS A 55 8.82 5.43 15.99
N SER A 56 8.96 4.48 15.07
CA SER A 56 8.49 4.57 13.68
C SER A 56 7.37 3.57 13.42
N CYS A 57 6.38 3.95 12.60
CA CYS A 57 5.35 3.02 12.16
C CYS A 57 5.86 2.18 10.98
N ASP A 58 5.98 0.87 11.19
CA ASP A 58 6.24 -0.08 10.11
C ASP A 58 4.91 -0.36 9.41
N SER A 59 4.72 0.29 8.27
CA SER A 59 3.51 0.17 7.45
C SER A 59 3.75 -0.79 6.29
N GLY A 60 2.82 -1.71 6.08
CA GLY A 60 2.85 -2.67 4.98
C GLY A 60 1.90 -2.33 3.84
N ALA A 61 1.49 -3.35 3.10
CA ALA A 61 0.36 -3.25 2.17
C ALA A 61 -0.89 -2.69 2.88
N HIS A 62 -1.80 -2.10 2.09
CA HIS A 62 -3.13 -1.64 2.54
C HIS A 62 -3.85 -2.66 3.43
N TRP A 63 -3.76 -3.94 3.08
CA TRP A 63 -4.49 -5.03 3.76
C TRP A 63 -3.77 -5.56 5.00
N CYS A 64 -2.54 -5.08 5.27
CA CYS A 64 -1.76 -5.53 6.41
C CYS A 64 -2.03 -4.64 7.62
N MET A 65 -2.00 -5.26 8.80
CA MET A 65 -1.92 -4.50 10.05
C MET A 65 -0.54 -3.82 10.14
N SER A 66 -0.50 -2.59 10.64
CA SER A 66 0.75 -1.84 10.81
C SER A 66 1.10 -1.72 12.29
N TYR A 67 2.40 -1.83 12.61
CA TYR A 67 2.87 -1.86 13.99
C TYR A 67 3.98 -0.84 14.21
N CYS A 68 3.99 -0.24 15.40
CA CYS A 68 5.12 0.58 15.82
C CYS A 68 6.36 -0.31 16.03
N LYS A 69 7.51 0.20 15.61
CA LYS A 69 8.84 -0.37 15.84
C LYS A 69 9.82 0.70 16.29
N ARG A 70 10.87 0.29 17.00
CA ARG A 70 12.03 1.17 17.26
C ARG A 70 12.78 1.37 15.93
N THR A 71 13.20 2.60 15.66
CA THR A 71 13.97 2.95 14.45
C THR A 71 15.29 2.21 14.40
#